data_AF-A0A520N0Y3-F1
#
_entry.id   AF-A0A520N0Y3-F1
#
_cell.length_a   1.000
_cell.length_b   1.000
_cell.length_c   1.000
_cell.angle_alpha   90.00
_cell.angle_beta   90.00
_cell.angle_gamma   90.00
#
_symmetry.space_group_name_H-M   'P 1'
#
loop_
_entity.id
_entity.type
_entity.pdbx_description
1 polymer ?
#
loop_
_entity_poly.entity_id
_entity_poly.type
_entity_poly.pdbx_seq_one_letter_code
_entity_poly.pdbx_strand_id
1 'polypeptide(L)'
;MKFIYINFLLFFNLLISANTIESLNEFFKNNLKFVQTSFNSINNSFDKSYGNFSRDLNNNIKIEINSPFKEIYFINENGIEIHDLEFNQKKFIKNQDIPNNILKFIKNGFNDESLHIEQVDDNKFEITEFEKNYYFEFLSNDTLQIKYKDNMNIDNLINFSKQNDK
;
A
#
# COMPACT_ATOMS: atom_id res chain seq x y z
N MET A 1 -14.09 -12.68 57.50
CA MET A 1 -15.33 -12.17 56.89
C MET A 1 -15.19 -10.67 56.61
N LYS A 2 -15.16 -10.26 55.34
CA LYS A 2 -16.12 -9.34 54.70
C LYS A 2 -15.56 -8.93 53.34
N PHE A 3 -16.21 -9.43 52.30
CA PHE A 3 -16.19 -8.89 50.95
C PHE A 3 -16.78 -7.48 50.96
N ILE A 4 -16.22 -6.56 50.17
CA ILE A 4 -16.95 -5.47 49.50
C ILE A 4 -16.40 -5.34 48.08
N TYR A 5 -17.35 -5.21 47.15
CA TYR A 5 -17.28 -5.36 45.70
C TYR A 5 -16.96 -4.03 44.97
N ILE A 6 -16.18 -4.16 43.88
CA ILE A 6 -16.31 -3.57 42.51
C ILE A 6 -16.83 -2.13 42.36
N ASN A 7 -16.06 -1.30 41.65
CA ASN A 7 -16.43 -0.45 40.48
C ASN A 7 -15.14 0.14 39.88
N PHE A 8 -14.66 -0.26 38.69
CA PHE A 8 -15.12 0.05 37.32
C PHE A 8 -15.05 1.57 37.01
N LEU A 9 -14.41 1.92 35.88
CA LEU A 9 -13.93 3.25 35.43
C LEU A 9 -12.59 3.65 36.09
N LEU A 10 -11.44 3.75 35.43
CA LEU A 10 -11.15 4.07 34.05
C LEU A 10 -9.97 3.21 33.56
N PHE A 11 -10.28 2.13 32.85
CA PHE A 11 -9.51 1.88 31.63
C PHE A 11 -9.78 3.10 30.76
N PHE A 12 -8.90 4.09 30.81
CA PHE A 12 -8.89 5.13 29.81
C PHE A 12 -8.63 4.40 28.49
N ASN A 13 -9.73 4.17 27.78
CA ASN A 13 -9.75 3.98 26.34
C ASN A 13 -9.06 5.22 25.74
N LEU A 14 -7.73 5.18 25.68
CA LEU A 14 -7.03 5.82 24.59
C LEU A 14 -7.09 4.82 23.43
N LEU A 15 -8.31 4.62 22.92
CA LEU A 15 -8.47 4.36 21.51
C LEU A 15 -8.02 5.65 20.85
N ILE A 16 -6.71 5.76 20.61
CA ILE A 16 -6.19 6.69 19.63
C ILE A 16 -6.78 6.16 18.33
N SER A 17 -7.95 6.68 17.95
CA SER A 17 -8.39 6.61 16.57
C SER A 17 -7.44 7.52 15.81
N ALA A 18 -6.24 7.01 15.52
CA ALA A 18 -5.38 7.62 14.54
C ALA A 18 -6.23 7.76 13.28
N ASN A 19 -6.19 8.93 12.64
CA ASN A 19 -6.86 9.09 11.37
C ASN A 19 -6.40 7.95 10.46
N THR A 20 -7.32 7.23 9.82
CA THR A 20 -7.02 6.05 8.99
C THR A 20 -6.00 6.38 7.89
N ILE A 21 -6.04 7.63 7.40
CA ILE A 21 -5.09 8.20 6.44
C ILE A 21 -3.70 8.40 7.07
N GLU A 22 -3.63 8.91 8.29
CA GLU A 22 -2.37 9.07 9.02
C GLU A 22 -1.74 7.70 9.29
N SER A 23 -2.55 6.72 9.70
CA SER A 23 -2.13 5.33 9.88
C SER A 23 -1.57 4.73 8.59
N LEU A 24 -2.16 5.05 7.44
CA LEU A 24 -1.70 4.63 6.14
C LEU A 24 -0.36 5.26 5.74
N ASN A 25 -0.21 6.56 5.95
CA ASN A 25 1.05 7.24 5.74
C ASN A 25 2.16 6.67 6.63
N GLU A 26 1.88 6.46 7.92
CA GLU A 26 2.83 5.82 8.85
C GLU A 26 3.18 4.40 8.43
N PHE A 27 2.20 3.63 7.93
CA PHE A 27 2.45 2.27 7.44
C PHE A 27 3.47 2.25 6.30
N PHE A 28 3.30 3.10 5.29
CA PHE A 28 4.19 3.18 4.12
C PHE A 28 5.52 3.93 4.36
N LYS A 29 5.80 4.39 5.58
CA LYS A 29 7.15 4.81 5.99
C LYS A 29 8.05 3.62 6.30
N ASN A 30 7.48 2.44 6.60
CA ASN A 30 8.24 1.25 6.92
C ASN A 30 8.75 0.56 5.66
N ASN A 31 9.79 -0.26 5.80
CA ASN A 31 10.11 -1.27 4.81
C ASN A 31 9.05 -2.35 4.84
N LEU A 32 8.47 -2.68 3.68
CA LEU A 32 7.38 -3.63 3.56
C LEU A 32 7.80 -4.80 2.67
N LYS A 33 7.24 -5.96 2.95
CA LYS A 33 7.13 -7.08 2.01
C LYS A 33 5.72 -7.09 1.47
N PHE A 34 5.55 -7.55 0.24
CA PHE A 34 4.22 -7.76 -0.30
C PHE A 34 4.09 -9.06 -1.07
N VAL A 35 2.85 -9.56 -1.06
CA VAL A 35 2.38 -10.61 -1.95
C VAL A 35 1.21 -10.04 -2.72
N GLN A 36 1.36 -9.92 -4.04
CA GLN A 36 0.27 -9.58 -4.94
C GLN A 36 -0.26 -10.87 -5.56
N THR A 37 -1.58 -10.99 -5.61
CA THR A 37 -2.31 -12.07 -6.26
C THR A 37 -3.22 -11.45 -7.31
N SER A 38 -3.11 -11.94 -8.54
CA SER A 38 -3.93 -11.49 -9.67
C SER A 38 -4.70 -12.67 -10.23
N PHE A 39 -5.97 -12.48 -10.56
CA PHE A 39 -6.75 -13.54 -11.18
C PHE A 39 -6.56 -13.54 -12.70
N ASN A 40 -5.97 -14.62 -13.22
CA ASN A 40 -5.77 -14.79 -14.64
C ASN A 40 -6.96 -15.57 -15.24
N SER A 41 -7.81 -14.86 -15.97
CA SER A 41 -9.01 -15.42 -16.56
C SER A 41 -8.73 -16.37 -17.74
N ILE A 42 -7.55 -16.31 -18.35
CA ILE A 42 -7.18 -17.12 -19.52
C ILE A 42 -6.95 -18.58 -19.12
N ASN A 43 -6.21 -18.79 -18.03
CA ASN A 43 -5.88 -20.12 -17.51
C ASN A 43 -6.67 -20.48 -16.25
N ASN A 44 -7.56 -19.59 -15.78
CA ASN A 44 -8.36 -19.74 -14.57
C ASN A 44 -7.47 -20.00 -13.33
N SER A 45 -6.32 -19.33 -13.23
CA SER A 45 -5.39 -19.46 -12.11
C SER A 45 -5.16 -18.15 -11.38
N PHE A 46 -4.63 -18.27 -10.16
CA PHE A 46 -4.16 -17.13 -9.38
C PHE A 46 -2.64 -17.02 -9.52
N ASP A 47 -2.22 -15.99 -10.21
CA ASP A 47 -0.80 -15.68 -10.37
C ASP A 47 -0.35 -14.85 -9.17
N LYS A 48 0.85 -15.14 -8.65
CA LYS A 48 1.40 -14.47 -7.48
C LYS A 48 2.73 -13.81 -7.80
N SER A 49 2.86 -12.56 -7.39
CA SER A 49 4.15 -11.88 -7.34
C SER A 49 4.51 -11.54 -5.90
N TYR A 50 5.82 -11.55 -5.64
CA TYR A 50 6.40 -11.32 -4.33
C TYR A 50 7.40 -10.19 -4.45
N GLY A 51 7.39 -9.29 -3.48
CA GLY A 51 8.25 -8.14 -3.56
C GLY A 51 8.51 -7.42 -2.25
N ASN A 52 9.32 -6.37 -2.36
CA ASN A 52 9.61 -5.45 -1.28
C ASN A 52 9.27 -4.03 -1.71
N PHE A 53 8.83 -3.24 -0.75
CA PHE A 53 8.62 -1.82 -0.89
C PHE A 53 9.48 -1.11 0.16
N SER A 54 10.16 -0.05 -0.23
CA SER A 54 10.90 0.81 0.68
C SER A 54 10.79 2.26 0.22
N ARG A 55 10.88 3.17 1.18
CA ARG A 55 10.88 4.61 0.95
C ARG A 55 12.13 5.21 1.59
N ASP A 56 12.87 6.02 0.84
CA ASP A 56 14.05 6.70 1.37
C ASP A 56 13.70 8.01 2.10
N LEU A 57 14.70 8.65 2.71
CA LEU A 57 14.53 9.92 3.44
C LEU A 57 14.10 11.10 2.54
N ASN A 58 14.29 10.99 1.23
CA ASN A 58 13.87 11.98 0.24
C ASN A 58 12.48 11.65 -0.35
N ASN A 59 11.74 10.73 0.28
CA ASN A 59 10.47 10.19 -0.18
C ASN A 59 10.53 9.39 -1.49
N ASN A 60 11.71 9.06 -2.03
CA ASN A 60 11.77 8.21 -3.22
C ASN A 60 11.36 6.78 -2.86
N ILE A 61 10.63 6.15 -3.76
CA ILE A 61 10.13 4.79 -3.58
C ILE A 61 10.98 3.83 -4.38
N LYS A 62 11.31 2.69 -3.78
CA LYS A 62 11.85 1.52 -4.45
C LYS A 62 10.88 0.35 -4.28
N ILE A 63 10.45 -0.23 -5.40
CA ILE A 63 9.66 -1.46 -5.44
C ILE A 63 10.50 -2.54 -6.11
N GLU A 64 10.69 -3.65 -5.45
CA GLU A 64 11.43 -4.81 -5.96
C GLU A 64 10.47 -5.97 -6.15
N ILE A 65 10.28 -6.43 -7.38
CA ILE A 65 9.56 -7.65 -7.69
C ILE A 65 10.56 -8.79 -7.66
N ASN A 66 10.64 -9.54 -6.55
CA ASN A 66 11.59 -10.64 -6.41
C ASN A 66 11.21 -11.88 -7.24
N SER A 67 9.92 -12.09 -7.46
CA SER A 67 9.39 -13.20 -8.24
C SER A 67 8.03 -12.82 -8.84
N PRO A 68 7.73 -13.25 -10.08
CA PRO A 68 8.58 -14.07 -10.95
C PRO A 68 9.60 -13.25 -11.77
N PHE A 69 9.34 -11.96 -12.02
CA PHE A 69 10.00 -11.19 -13.10
C PHE A 69 11.30 -10.46 -12.72
N LYS A 70 11.71 -10.45 -11.44
CA LYS A 70 12.95 -9.79 -10.99
C LYS A 70 13.12 -8.36 -11.51
N GLU A 71 12.10 -7.53 -11.30
CA GLU A 71 12.11 -6.13 -11.73
C GLU A 71 12.32 -5.19 -10.54
N ILE A 72 12.98 -4.05 -10.78
CA ILE A 72 13.11 -2.97 -9.78
C ILE A 72 12.55 -1.68 -10.37
N TYR A 73 11.67 -1.04 -9.62
CA TYR A 73 11.09 0.25 -9.94
C TYR A 73 11.64 1.28 -8.96
N PHE A 74 12.33 2.30 -9.47
CA PHE A 74 12.70 3.49 -8.71
C PHE A 74 11.78 4.63 -9.10
N ILE A 75 11.10 5.22 -8.12
CA ILE A 75 10.10 6.25 -8.37
C ILE A 75 10.44 7.50 -7.57
N ASN A 76 10.54 8.64 -8.27
CA ASN A 76 10.89 9.94 -7.71
C ASN A 76 10.17 11.07 -8.46
N GLU A 77 10.45 12.32 -8.11
CA GLU A 77 9.81 13.49 -8.75
C GLU A 77 10.01 13.59 -10.27
N ASN A 78 11.08 12.99 -10.80
CA ASN A 78 11.39 13.02 -12.23
C ASN A 78 10.58 11.98 -13.02
N GLY A 79 10.13 10.90 -12.38
CA GLY A 79 9.43 9.80 -13.05
C GLY A 79 9.70 8.42 -12.44
N ILE A 80 9.53 7.39 -13.27
CA ILE A 80 9.74 5.99 -12.93
C ILE A 80 10.92 5.44 -13.76
N GLU A 81 11.95 4.94 -13.09
CA GLU A 81 13.00 4.13 -13.70
C GLU A 81 12.74 2.64 -13.42
N ILE A 82 12.66 1.84 -14.47
CA ILE A 82 12.35 0.41 -14.43
C ILE A 82 13.59 -0.35 -14.87
N HIS A 83 14.07 -1.25 -14.02
CA HIS A 83 15.19 -2.15 -14.28
C HIS A 83 14.65 -3.57 -14.36
N ASP A 84 14.71 -4.15 -15.55
CA ASP A 84 14.45 -5.56 -15.78
C ASP A 84 15.77 -6.31 -15.63
N LEU A 85 15.91 -7.09 -14.55
CA LEU A 85 17.16 -7.80 -14.25
C LEU A 85 17.31 -9.10 -15.04
N GLU A 86 16.22 -9.69 -15.53
CA GLU A 86 16.28 -10.93 -16.32
C GLU A 86 16.83 -10.65 -17.72
N PHE A 87 16.42 -9.53 -18.30
CA PHE A 87 16.83 -9.13 -19.64
C PHE A 87 17.90 -8.03 -19.65
N ASN A 88 18.32 -7.54 -18.46
CA ASN A 88 19.29 -6.45 -18.28
C ASN A 88 18.89 -5.18 -19.07
N GLN A 89 17.61 -4.83 -19.00
CA GLN A 89 17.04 -3.67 -19.69
C GLN A 89 16.66 -2.57 -18.71
N LYS A 90 16.75 -1.33 -19.19
CA LYS A 90 16.33 -0.15 -18.42
C LYS A 90 15.36 0.68 -19.24
N LYS A 91 14.30 1.12 -18.58
CA LYS A 91 13.30 2.03 -19.15
C LYS A 91 13.08 3.20 -18.19
N PHE A 92 12.92 4.39 -18.73
CA PHE A 92 12.56 5.56 -17.95
C PHE A 92 11.26 6.16 -18.49
N ILE A 93 10.29 6.38 -17.61
CA ILE A 93 9.03 7.06 -17.89
C ILE A 93 9.06 8.39 -17.15
N LYS A 94 8.98 9.50 -17.89
CA LYS A 94 9.01 10.85 -17.31
C LYS A 94 7.70 11.14 -16.57
N ASN A 95 7.78 11.98 -15.54
CA ASN A 95 6.62 12.43 -14.76
C ASN A 95 5.44 12.90 -15.63
N GLN A 96 5.70 13.76 -16.62
CA GLN A 96 4.70 14.28 -17.56
C GLN A 96 3.92 13.20 -18.35
N ASP A 97 4.48 12.00 -18.48
CA ASP A 97 3.91 10.90 -19.26
C ASP A 97 3.23 9.86 -18.35
N ILE A 98 3.22 10.08 -17.02
CA ILE A 98 2.57 9.19 -16.05
C ILE A 98 1.12 9.65 -15.87
N PRO A 99 0.13 8.85 -16.30
CA PRO A 99 -1.28 9.26 -16.25
C PRO A 99 -1.86 9.27 -14.82
N ASN A 100 -1.16 8.73 -13.82
CA ASN A 100 -1.66 8.51 -12.47
C ASN A 100 -1.01 9.46 -11.45
N ASN A 101 -1.72 9.80 -10.37
CA ASN A 101 -1.18 10.59 -9.27
C ASN A 101 -0.28 9.77 -8.33
N ILE A 102 0.26 8.64 -8.78
CA ILE A 102 1.19 7.83 -7.98
C ILE A 102 2.36 8.69 -7.49
N LEU A 103 2.81 9.65 -8.32
CA LEU A 103 3.85 10.63 -7.96
C LEU A 103 3.38 11.68 -6.95
N LYS A 104 2.09 12.04 -6.94
CA LYS A 104 1.54 12.89 -5.88
C LYS A 104 1.47 12.13 -4.56
N PHE A 105 1.12 10.84 -4.58
CA PHE A 105 1.22 9.99 -3.39
C PHE A 105 2.67 9.91 -2.88
N ILE A 106 3.67 9.86 -3.77
CA ILE A 106 5.08 9.93 -3.35
C ILE A 106 5.37 11.23 -2.59
N LYS A 107 4.90 12.36 -3.12
CA LYS A 107 5.22 13.69 -2.59
C LYS A 107 4.41 14.07 -1.33
N ASN A 108 3.11 13.79 -1.35
CA ASN A 108 2.12 14.30 -0.40
C ASN A 108 1.56 13.20 0.52
N GLY A 109 1.92 11.93 0.29
CA GLY A 109 1.25 10.80 0.93
C GLY A 109 -0.22 10.74 0.53
N PHE A 110 -1.03 10.12 1.39
CA PHE A 110 -2.48 10.03 1.23
C PHE A 110 -3.24 11.27 1.74
N ASN A 111 -2.54 12.36 2.07
CA ASN A 111 -3.16 13.61 2.54
C ASN A 111 -3.48 14.60 1.40
N ASP A 112 -3.40 14.16 0.14
CA ASP A 112 -3.68 15.03 -1.00
C ASP A 112 -5.19 15.28 -1.13
N GLU A 113 -5.61 16.55 -1.07
CA GLU A 113 -7.01 16.98 -1.16
C GLU A 113 -7.70 16.54 -2.48
N SER A 114 -6.92 16.18 -3.50
CA SER A 114 -7.45 15.63 -4.75
C SER A 114 -7.79 14.13 -4.69
N LEU A 115 -7.38 13.42 -3.64
CA LEU A 115 -7.78 12.04 -3.40
C LEU A 115 -9.16 12.01 -2.74
N HIS A 116 -10.12 11.40 -3.42
CA HIS A 116 -11.42 11.13 -2.83
C HIS A 116 -11.29 9.91 -1.92
N ILE A 117 -11.17 10.15 -0.62
CA ILE A 117 -11.03 9.10 0.39
C ILE A 117 -12.34 8.99 1.16
N GLU A 118 -12.96 7.82 1.12
CA GLU A 118 -14.15 7.48 1.89
C GLU A 118 -13.79 6.46 2.97
N GLN A 119 -14.02 6.83 4.23
CA GLN A 119 -13.87 5.87 5.32
C GLN A 119 -15.11 4.98 5.38
N VAL A 120 -14.91 3.68 5.19
CA VAL A 120 -15.98 2.67 5.21
C VAL A 120 -16.17 2.10 6.61
N ASP A 121 -15.07 1.94 7.36
CA ASP A 121 -15.04 1.42 8.73
C ASP A 121 -13.77 1.94 9.46
N ASP A 122 -13.59 1.58 10.73
CA ASP A 122 -12.41 1.96 11.52
C ASP A 122 -11.09 1.48 10.90
N ASN A 123 -11.10 0.32 10.23
CA ASN A 123 -9.92 -0.28 9.59
C ASN A 123 -10.03 -0.35 8.06
N LYS A 124 -11.06 0.24 7.45
CA LYS A 124 -11.35 0.15 6.01
C LYS A 124 -11.62 1.51 5.41
N PHE A 125 -11.05 1.74 4.25
CA PHE A 125 -11.33 2.93 3.47
C PHE A 125 -11.17 2.65 1.98
N GLU A 126 -11.81 3.49 1.20
CA GLU A 126 -11.80 3.46 -0.25
C GLU A 126 -11.15 4.74 -0.75
N ILE A 127 -10.24 4.60 -1.71
CA ILE A 127 -9.65 5.72 -2.42
C ILE A 127 -10.09 5.63 -3.86
N THR A 128 -10.73 6.70 -4.33
CA THR A 128 -11.19 6.81 -5.72
C THR A 128 -10.28 7.76 -6.48
N GLU A 129 -9.68 7.25 -7.55
CA GLU A 129 -8.77 7.99 -8.41
C GLU A 129 -9.02 7.63 -9.88
N PHE A 130 -9.26 8.61 -10.76
CA PHE A 130 -9.52 8.39 -12.19
C PHE A 130 -10.58 7.32 -12.49
N GLU A 131 -11.72 7.39 -11.79
CA GLU A 131 -12.84 6.42 -11.90
C GLU A 131 -12.45 4.98 -11.50
N LYS A 132 -11.33 4.81 -10.81
CA LYS A 132 -10.88 3.54 -10.23
C LYS A 132 -10.93 3.59 -8.73
N ASN A 133 -11.43 2.51 -8.16
CA ASN A 133 -11.56 2.37 -6.72
C ASN A 133 -10.49 1.41 -6.21
N TYR A 134 -9.81 1.85 -5.16
CA TYR A 134 -8.83 1.09 -4.42
C TYR A 134 -9.35 0.90 -3.00
N TYR A 135 -9.58 -0.34 -2.61
CA TYR A 135 -10.09 -0.68 -1.29
C TYR A 135 -8.95 -1.10 -0.39
N PHE A 136 -8.84 -0.44 0.75
CA PHE A 136 -7.80 -0.69 1.73
C PHE A 136 -8.40 -1.23 3.01
N GLU A 137 -7.75 -2.24 3.59
CA GLU A 137 -8.17 -2.88 4.82
C GLU A 137 -6.95 -3.21 5.69
N PHE A 138 -6.86 -2.59 6.87
CA PHE A 138 -5.89 -3.00 7.88
C PHE A 138 -6.36 -4.30 8.55
N LEU A 139 -5.67 -5.39 8.27
CA LEU A 139 -5.90 -6.69 8.90
C LEU A 139 -5.25 -6.77 10.29
N SER A 140 -4.17 -6.01 10.49
CA SER A 140 -3.51 -5.76 11.76
C SER A 140 -2.65 -4.50 11.67
N ASN A 141 -2.02 -4.09 12.76
CA ASN A 141 -1.09 -2.94 12.76
C ASN A 141 0.09 -3.11 11.80
N ASP A 142 0.44 -4.35 11.46
CA ASP A 142 1.60 -4.68 10.61
C ASP A 142 1.20 -5.26 9.27
N THR A 143 -0.10 -5.37 8.97
CA THR A 143 -0.60 -5.94 7.72
C THR A 143 -1.71 -5.10 7.11
N LEU A 144 -1.48 -4.66 5.87
CA LEU A 144 -2.43 -3.90 5.07
C LEU A 144 -2.78 -4.70 3.82
N GLN A 145 -4.07 -4.80 3.53
CA GLN A 145 -4.59 -5.40 2.31
C GLN A 145 -5.11 -4.31 1.38
N ILE A 146 -4.83 -4.43 0.09
CA ILE A 146 -5.32 -3.55 -0.97
C ILE A 146 -6.00 -4.40 -2.05
N LYS A 147 -7.21 -4.02 -2.44
CA LYS A 147 -7.95 -4.62 -3.57
C LYS A 147 -8.20 -3.56 -4.62
N TYR A 148 -7.94 -3.86 -5.88
CA TYR A 148 -8.22 -2.96 -6.99
C TYR A 148 -8.33 -3.72 -8.32
N LYS A 149 -8.88 -3.05 -9.33
CA LYS A 149 -8.85 -3.52 -10.72
C LYS A 149 -7.85 -2.75 -11.55
N ASP A 150 -6.99 -3.46 -12.28
CA ASP A 150 -6.00 -2.83 -13.14
C ASP A 150 -6.61 -2.27 -14.44
N ASN A 151 -5.77 -1.78 -15.35
CA ASN A 151 -6.20 -1.23 -16.64
C ASN A 151 -6.80 -2.28 -17.59
N MET A 152 -6.60 -3.56 -17.31
CA MET A 152 -7.18 -4.69 -18.04
C MET A 152 -8.40 -5.27 -17.32
N ASN A 153 -8.91 -4.58 -16.29
CA ASN A 153 -10.06 -5.00 -15.47
C ASN A 153 -9.81 -6.31 -14.70
N ILE A 154 -8.54 -6.65 -14.45
CA ILE A 154 -8.15 -7.82 -13.67
C ILE A 154 -8.18 -7.47 -12.18
N ASP A 155 -8.81 -8.35 -11.40
CA ASP A 155 -8.83 -8.25 -9.94
C ASP A 155 -7.44 -8.53 -9.36
N ASN A 156 -6.96 -7.57 -8.58
CA ASN A 156 -5.68 -7.60 -7.90
C ASN A 156 -5.88 -7.48 -6.39
N LEU A 157 -5.16 -8.32 -5.65
CA LEU A 157 -5.11 -8.32 -4.19
C LEU A 157 -3.65 -8.21 -3.76
N ILE A 158 -3.28 -7.15 -3.07
CA ILE A 158 -1.94 -6.98 -2.50
C ILE A 158 -2.02 -7.03 -0.98
N ASN A 159 -1.24 -7.91 -0.37
CA ASN A 159 -1.05 -7.93 1.07
C ASN A 159 0.35 -7.41 1.37
N PHE A 160 0.44 -6.26 2.03
CA PHE A 160 1.67 -5.71 2.57
C PHE A 160 1.85 -6.16 4.02
N SER A 161 3.09 -6.43 4.39
CA SER A 161 3.48 -6.70 5.77
C SER A 161 4.74 -5.93 6.12
N LYS A 162 4.79 -5.30 7.30
CA LYS A 162 6.02 -4.65 7.77
C LYS A 162 7.13 -5.67 7.89
N GLN A 163 8.33 -5.28 7.46
CA GLN A 163 9.52 -6.05 7.76
C GLN A 163 9.90 -5.74 9.21
N ASN A 164 9.75 -6.72 10.09
CA ASN A 164 10.32 -6.60 11.42
C ASN A 164 11.84 -6.64 11.27
N ASP A 165 12.49 -5.51 11.55
CA ASP A 165 13.94 -5.46 11.73
C ASP A 165 14.29 -6.49 12.82
N LYS A 166 14.98 -7.56 12.44
CA LYS A 166 15.52 -8.55 13.37
C LYS A 166 16.89 -8.08 13.88
#